data_AF-A0AAV6LMT3-F1
#
_entry.id   AF-A0AAV6LMT3-F1
#
_cell.length_a   1.000
_cell.length_b   1.000
_cell.length_c   1.000
_cell.angle_alpha   90.00
_cell.angle_beta   90.00
_cell.angle_gamma   90.00
#
_symmetry.space_group_name_H-M   'P 1'
#
loop_
_entity.id
_entity.type
_entity.pdbx_description
1 polymer ?
#
loop_
_entity_poly.entity_id
_entity_poly.type
_entity_poly.pdbx_seq_one_letter_code
_entity_poly.pdbx_strand_id
1 'polypeptide(L)' 'MLSITHSKSINPVPTIWKDVSVGSDANVLLPPLCNKRPPGRPRTERIPSTGVKSKKITCGRCGQVGRHNKARCKEPLQH' A
#
# COMPACT_ATOMS: atom_id res chain seq x y z
N MET A 1 26.76 33.57 25.10
CA MET A 1 26.43 32.78 23.90
C MET A 1 27.73 32.38 23.22
N LEU A 2 28.24 31.18 23.51
CA LEU A 2 29.31 30.56 22.73
C LEU A 2 28.94 29.09 22.56
N SER A 3 28.27 28.79 21.46
CA SER A 3 27.92 27.44 21.02
C SER A 3 29.21 26.74 20.59
N ILE A 4 29.67 25.78 21.39
CA ILE A 4 30.78 24.91 21.02
C ILE A 4 30.26 23.93 19.96
N THR A 5 30.48 24.23 18.68
CA THR A 5 30.28 23.27 17.59
C THR A 5 31.46 22.30 17.58
N HIS A 6 31.36 21.22 18.34
CA HIS A 6 32.39 20.17 18.32
C HIS A 6 32.31 19.41 16.98
N SER A 7 33.14 19.78 16.00
CA SER A 7 33.28 19.04 14.75
C SER A 7 34.09 17.76 15.02
N LYS A 8 33.40 16.65 15.29
CA LYS A 8 34.03 15.34 15.40
C LYS A 8 34.29 14.80 13.98
N SER A 9 35.54 14.45 13.68
CA SER A 9 35.90 13.77 12.43
C SER A 9 35.21 12.41 12.37
N ILE A 10 34.55 12.10 11.25
CA ILE A 10 34.02 10.77 10.96
C ILE A 10 35.15 9.99 10.27
N ASN A 11 35.85 9.16 11.03
CA ASN A 11 36.85 8.26 10.45
C ASN A 11 36.14 7.08 9.77
N PRO A 12 36.50 6.73 8.52
CA PRO A 12 35.91 5.59 7.84
C PRO A 12 36.29 4.29 8.55
N VAL A 13 35.35 3.35 8.62
CA VAL A 13 35.62 2.02 9.16
C VAL A 13 36.56 1.29 8.18
N PRO A 14 37.78 0.90 8.60
CA PRO A 14 38.82 0.38 7.70
C PRO A 14 38.48 -0.98 7.05
N THR A 15 37.36 -1.59 7.46
CA THR A 15 36.89 -2.89 6.98
C THR A 15 35.84 -2.77 5.87
N ILE A 16 35.27 -1.57 5.61
CA ILE A 16 34.24 -1.38 4.57
C ILE A 16 34.73 -1.77 3.18
N TRP A 17 36.03 -1.64 2.94
CA TRP A 17 36.67 -1.88 1.64
C TRP A 17 37.36 -3.25 1.58
N LYS A 18 37.25 -4.06 2.63
CA LYS A 18 37.79 -5.41 2.62
C LYS A 18 36.74 -6.32 2.01
N ASP A 19 37.11 -7.04 0.96
CA ASP A 19 36.28 -8.08 0.39
C ASP A 19 35.93 -9.08 1.50
N VAL A 20 34.63 -9.20 1.80
CA VAL A 20 34.15 -10.28 2.64
C VAL A 20 34.38 -11.56 1.85
N SER A 21 35.38 -12.34 2.25
CA SER A 21 35.54 -13.70 1.75
C SER A 21 34.31 -14.49 2.21
N VAL A 22 33.28 -14.52 1.38
CA VAL A 22 32.16 -15.44 1.52
C VAL A 22 32.76 -16.80 1.25
N GLY A 23 33.13 -17.50 2.34
CA GLY A 23 33.52 -18.90 2.28
C GLY A 23 32.51 -19.65 1.42
N SER A 24 33.02 -20.54 0.57
CA SER A 24 32.29 -21.24 -0.50
C SER A 24 31.19 -22.18 -0.02
N ASP A 25 30.67 -22.00 1.18
CA ASP A 25 29.41 -22.55 1.61
C ASP A 25 28.38 -21.44 1.45
N ALA A 26 28.12 -21.09 0.18
CA ALA A 26 26.99 -20.29 -0.20
C ALA A 26 25.75 -21.05 0.31
N ASN A 27 25.27 -20.68 1.49
CA ASN A 27 24.08 -21.24 2.10
C ASN A 27 22.93 -20.80 1.20
N VAL A 28 22.64 -21.60 0.16
CA VAL A 28 21.63 -21.31 -0.85
C VAL A 28 20.30 -21.30 -0.13
N LEU A 29 19.83 -20.11 0.24
CA LEU A 29 18.51 -19.91 0.81
C LEU A 29 17.50 -20.17 -0.29
N LEU A 30 16.98 -21.40 -0.30
CA LEU A 30 15.89 -21.77 -1.20
C LEU A 30 14.68 -20.90 -0.89
N PRO A 31 13.99 -20.36 -1.91
CA PRO A 31 12.73 -19.66 -1.69
C PRO A 31 11.73 -20.61 -1.02
N PRO A 32 10.82 -20.09 -0.18
CA PRO A 32 9.79 -20.92 0.42
C PRO A 32 9.01 -21.62 -0.68
N LEU A 33 8.79 -22.93 -0.51
CA LEU A 33 7.98 -23.76 -1.40
C LEU A 33 6.53 -23.30 -1.31
N CYS A 34 6.19 -22.22 -2.02
CA CYS A 34 4.86 -21.65 -1.99
C CYS A 34 4.03 -22.33 -3.07
N ASN A 35 3.14 -23.23 -2.65
CA ASN A 35 2.06 -23.71 -3.49
C ASN A 35 1.08 -22.54 -3.65
N LYS A 36 1.20 -21.80 -4.75
CA LYS A 36 0.33 -20.71 -5.25
C LYS A 36 -0.55 -20.05 -4.18
N ARG A 37 -0.31 -18.75 -3.88
CA ARG A 37 -1.23 -17.94 -3.05
C ARG A 37 -2.69 -18.28 -3.41
N PRO A 38 -3.52 -18.68 -2.45
CA PRO A 38 -4.91 -18.98 -2.76
C PRO A 38 -5.48 -17.75 -3.46
N PRO A 39 -6.25 -17.92 -4.54
CA PRO A 39 -6.92 -16.79 -5.15
C PRO A 39 -7.77 -16.16 -4.07
N GLY A 40 -7.33 -14.99 -3.57
CA GLY A 40 -8.18 -14.19 -2.73
C GLY A 40 -9.45 -13.93 -3.52
N ARG A 41 -10.62 -14.24 -2.96
CA ARG A 41 -11.87 -13.77 -3.55
C ARG A 41 -11.77 -12.24 -3.58
N PRO A 42 -11.81 -11.57 -4.75
CA PRO A 42 -11.94 -10.13 -4.76
C PRO A 42 -13.21 -9.81 -4.00
N ARG A 43 -13.08 -9.12 -2.87
CA ARG A 43 -14.23 -8.77 -2.05
C ARG A 43 -15.14 -7.96 -2.97
N THR A 44 -16.35 -8.44 -3.22
CA THR A 44 -17.35 -7.75 -4.05
C THR A 44 -17.61 -6.33 -3.51
N GLU A 45 -17.29 -6.12 -2.24
CA GLU A 45 -17.40 -4.86 -1.51
C GLU A 45 -16.07 -4.45 -0.90
N ARG A 46 -15.74 -3.15 -0.86
CA ARG A 46 -14.51 -2.64 -0.23
C ARG A 46 -14.56 -2.72 1.29
N ILE A 47 -13.48 -3.15 1.96
CA ILE A 47 -13.38 -3.07 3.43
C ILE A 47 -13.40 -1.58 3.82
N PRO A 48 -14.35 -1.11 4.64
CA PRO A 48 -14.41 0.28 5.03
C PRO A 48 -13.17 0.64 5.87
N SER A 49 -12.64 1.84 5.67
CA SER A 49 -11.63 2.40 6.58
C SER A 49 -12.30 2.83 7.88
N THR A 50 -11.63 2.58 9.01
CA THR A 50 -12.11 3.00 10.32
C THR A 50 -12.32 4.52 10.34
N GLY A 51 -13.49 4.97 10.82
CA GLY A 51 -13.81 6.40 10.93
C GLY A 51 -14.30 7.11 9.66
N VAL A 52 -14.29 6.47 8.49
CA VAL A 52 -14.78 7.09 7.24
C VAL A 52 -16.19 6.60 6.92
N LYS A 53 -17.18 7.50 6.99
CA LYS A 53 -18.53 7.22 6.48
C LYS A 53 -18.46 7.10 4.96
N SER A 54 -19.00 6.02 4.40
CA SER A 54 -19.17 5.91 2.96
C SER A 54 -20.14 7.00 2.48
N LYS A 55 -19.72 7.77 1.46
CA LYS A 55 -20.64 8.72 0.81
C LYS A 55 -21.74 7.93 0.13
N LYS A 56 -23.00 8.31 0.37
CA LYS A 56 -24.13 7.75 -0.37
C LYS A 56 -24.06 8.26 -1.81
N ILE A 57 -24.37 7.40 -2.77
CA ILE A 57 -24.38 7.76 -4.20
C ILE A 57 -25.72 8.43 -4.50
N THR A 58 -25.67 9.59 -5.16
CA THR A 58 -26.84 10.26 -5.72
C THR A 58 -26.96 9.92 -7.20
N CYS A 59 -28.15 9.53 -7.65
CA CYS A 59 -28.40 9.23 -9.04
C CYS A 59 -28.42 10.52 -9.87
N GLY A 60 -27.54 10.64 -10.86
CA GLY A 60 -27.50 11.80 -11.76
C GLY A 60 -28.67 11.90 -12.77
N ARG A 61 -29.61 10.95 -12.79
CA ARG A 61 -30.84 11.03 -13.61
C ARG A 61 -32.02 11.59 -12.81
N CYS A 62 -32.28 11.02 -11.63
CA CYS A 62 -33.46 11.36 -10.83
C CYS A 62 -33.15 12.14 -9.54
N GLY A 63 -31.89 12.44 -9.26
CA GLY A 63 -31.46 13.14 -8.05
C GLY A 63 -31.62 12.34 -6.75
N GLN A 64 -32.15 11.12 -6.81
CA GLN A 64 -32.40 10.31 -5.62
C GLN A 64 -31.12 9.69 -5.08
N VAL A 65 -30.95 9.75 -3.75
CA VAL A 65 -29.88 9.05 -3.05
C VAL A 65 -30.24 7.57 -2.97
N GLY A 66 -29.41 6.69 -3.54
CA GLY A 66 -29.81 5.29 -3.64
C GLY A 66 -28.75 4.35 -4.21
N ARG A 67 -29.14 3.08 -4.37
CA ARG A 67 -28.28 1.99 -4.85
C ARG A 67 -28.16 1.90 -6.37
N HIS A 68 -28.71 2.86 -7.10
CA HIS A 68 -28.67 2.87 -8.56
C HIS A 68 -27.95 4.12 -9.06
N ASN A 69 -27.25 3.97 -10.17
CA ASN A 69 -26.58 5.05 -10.87
C ASN A 69 -27.43 5.49 -12.07
N LYS A 70 -27.00 6.54 -12.77
CA LYS A 70 -27.65 7.05 -13.99
C LYS A 70 -27.91 5.95 -15.03
N ALA A 71 -26.96 5.02 -15.19
CA ALA A 71 -27.02 3.96 -16.19
C ALA A 71 -28.14 2.94 -15.96
N ARG A 72 -28.43 2.61 -14.69
CA ARG A 72 -29.48 1.64 -14.31
C ARG A 72 -30.76 2.30 -13.79
N CYS A 73 -30.84 3.63 -13.89
CA CYS A 73 -31.99 4.39 -13.42
C CYS A 73 -33.19 4.22 -14.37
N LYS A 74 -34.33 3.77 -13.82
CA LYS A 74 -35.59 3.56 -14.56
C LYS A 74 -36.56 4.74 -14.47
N GLU A 75 -36.26 5.73 -13.63
CA GLU A 75 -37.07 6.94 -13.50
C GLU A 75 -37.00 7.78 -14.78
N PRO A 76 -38.05 8.57 -15.09
CA PRO A 76 -38.01 9.54 -16.18
C PRO A 76 -36.94 10.62 -15.92
N LEU A 77 -36.51 11.29 -17.00
CA LEU A 77 -35.64 12.47 -16.88
C LEU A 77 -36.44 13.58 -16.20
N GLN A 78 -35.97 14.05 -15.04
CA GLN A 78 -36.54 15.22 -14.40
C GLN A 78 -36.06 16.45 -15.22
N HIS A 79 -37.01 17.24 -15.72
CA HIS A 79 -36.74 18.53 -16.39
C HIS A 79 -36.49 19.62 -15.35
#